data_AF-A0A523P8S6-F1
#
_entry.id   AF-A0A523P8S6-F1
#
_cell.length_a   1.000
_cell.length_b   1.000
_cell.length_c   1.000
_cell.angle_alpha   90.00
_cell.angle_beta   90.00
_cell.angle_gamma   90.00
#
_symmetry.space_group_name_H-M   'P 1'
#
loop_
_entity.id
_entity.type
_entity.pdbx_description
1 polymer ?
#
loop_
_entity_poly.entity_id
_entity_poly.type
_entity_poly.pdbx_seq_one_letter_code
_entity_poly.pdbx_strand_id
1 'polypeptide(L)'
;MSSNAEVRHHYGPRVHILDDAWLATALARLGSPDVPRLELLALIRSVYHSLLVYAAGRELPTVGAEIPTRMREIHAGEGVFRGRVLDPDTQLVIVDIIRGGIVPAQICFELIQAVLPEANVRLDHLNMSRVVDEDGRVTGTDLTGSKVGGSVEGATLVIPDPMGATGSTVKRAIEHYLGEFGRPAKIL
;
A
#
# COMPACT_ATOMS: atom_id res chain seq x y z
N MET A 1 -10.79 -18.03 16.28
CA MET A 1 -9.80 -16.95 16.10
C MET A 1 -8.79 -17.45 15.07
N SER A 2 -9.10 -17.28 13.78
CA SER A 2 -8.15 -17.67 12.73
C SER A 2 -7.10 -16.57 12.67
N SER A 3 -5.87 -16.88 13.04
CA SER A 3 -4.72 -16.08 12.64
C SER A 3 -4.78 -15.94 11.12
N ASN A 4 -4.71 -14.72 10.57
CA ASN A 4 -4.28 -14.57 9.19
C ASN A 4 -2.83 -15.05 9.14
N ALA A 5 -2.67 -16.36 8.96
CA ALA A 5 -1.38 -17.01 8.91
C ALA A 5 -0.70 -16.55 7.62
N GLU A 6 0.59 -16.31 7.69
CA GLU A 6 1.37 -16.13 6.47
C GLU A 6 1.79 -17.51 5.97
N VAL A 7 1.87 -17.69 4.65
CA VAL A 7 2.42 -18.91 4.05
C VAL A 7 3.90 -19.01 4.42
N ARG A 8 4.36 -20.21 4.79
CA ARG A 8 5.81 -20.43 5.00
C ARG A 8 6.57 -20.29 3.67
N HIS A 9 7.59 -19.46 3.64
CA HIS A 9 8.40 -19.22 2.44
C HIS A 9 9.87 -18.91 2.75
N HIS A 10 10.70 -18.85 1.71
CA HIS A 10 12.14 -18.60 1.80
C HIS A 10 12.60 -17.21 1.35
N TYR A 11 11.67 -16.30 1.00
CA TYR A 11 11.99 -14.94 0.54
C TYR A 11 12.54 -13.99 1.64
N GLY A 12 12.69 -14.48 2.86
CA GLY A 12 13.17 -13.72 4.01
C GLY A 12 12.07 -12.96 4.76
N PRO A 13 12.40 -12.29 5.87
CA PRO A 13 11.43 -11.76 6.83
C PRO A 13 10.71 -10.48 6.38
N ARG A 14 11.08 -9.92 5.22
CA ARG A 14 10.49 -8.70 4.64
C ARG A 14 9.43 -8.99 3.59
N VAL A 15 9.19 -10.27 3.31
CA VAL A 15 8.15 -10.71 2.39
C VAL A 15 7.05 -11.33 3.24
N HIS A 16 5.81 -10.97 2.94
CA HIS A 16 4.63 -11.46 3.61
C HIS A 16 3.68 -11.99 2.55
N ILE A 17 3.28 -13.26 2.67
CA ILE A 17 2.33 -13.90 1.77
C ILE A 17 1.13 -14.31 2.61
N LEU A 18 -0.01 -13.65 2.42
CA LEU A 18 -1.20 -13.91 3.23
C LEU A 18 -1.83 -15.27 2.86
N ASP A 19 -1.98 -16.14 3.85
CA ASP A 19 -2.74 -17.40 3.77
C ASP A 19 -4.19 -17.16 4.20
N ASP A 20 -4.96 -16.56 3.30
CA ASP A 20 -6.37 -16.24 3.51
C ASP A 20 -7.21 -16.78 2.33
N ALA A 21 -8.20 -17.63 2.65
CA ALA A 21 -8.99 -18.31 1.64
C ALA A 21 -9.84 -17.33 0.78
N TRP A 22 -10.25 -16.20 1.34
CA TRP A 22 -10.97 -15.16 0.62
C TRP A 22 -10.06 -14.45 -0.38
N LEU A 23 -8.86 -14.05 0.04
CA LEU A 23 -7.86 -13.43 -0.82
C LEU A 23 -7.35 -14.38 -1.90
N ALA A 24 -7.12 -15.65 -1.56
CA ALA A 24 -6.77 -16.68 -2.53
C ALA A 24 -7.87 -16.85 -3.59
N THR A 25 -9.14 -16.86 -3.16
CA THR A 25 -10.28 -16.92 -4.08
C THR A 25 -10.36 -15.67 -4.96
N ALA A 26 -10.20 -14.47 -4.39
CA ALA A 26 -10.19 -13.23 -5.15
C ALA A 26 -9.06 -13.20 -6.19
N LEU A 27 -7.86 -13.64 -5.81
CA LEU A 27 -6.71 -13.75 -6.72
C LEU A 27 -6.97 -14.75 -7.85
N ALA A 28 -7.51 -15.93 -7.55
CA ALA A 28 -7.87 -16.93 -8.56
C ALA A 28 -8.89 -16.37 -9.56
N ARG A 29 -9.87 -15.59 -9.08
CA ARG A 29 -10.84 -14.90 -9.94
C ARG A 29 -10.18 -13.80 -10.78
N LEU A 30 -9.30 -12.98 -10.20
CA LEU A 30 -8.57 -11.93 -10.91
C LEU A 30 -7.75 -12.47 -12.10
N GLY A 31 -7.19 -13.68 -11.97
CA GLY A 31 -6.45 -14.36 -13.03
C GLY A 31 -7.31 -15.13 -14.04
N SER A 32 -8.62 -15.25 -13.82
CA SER A 32 -9.51 -16.01 -14.70
C SER A 32 -9.92 -15.19 -15.93
N PRO A 33 -9.90 -15.78 -17.15
CA PRO A 33 -10.35 -15.10 -18.37
C PRO A 33 -11.87 -14.82 -18.37
N ASP A 34 -12.62 -15.49 -17.50
CA ASP A 34 -14.09 -15.43 -17.50
C ASP A 34 -14.65 -14.31 -16.61
N VAL A 35 -13.80 -13.53 -15.92
CA VAL A 35 -14.26 -12.48 -14.99
C VAL A 35 -14.60 -11.19 -15.74
N PRO A 36 -15.86 -10.70 -15.66
CA PRO A 36 -16.24 -9.44 -16.27
C PRO A 36 -15.48 -8.25 -15.66
N ARG A 37 -15.26 -7.22 -16.48
CA ARG A 37 -14.47 -6.03 -16.09
C ARG A 37 -14.99 -5.31 -14.83
N LEU A 38 -16.30 -5.28 -14.60
CA LEU A 38 -16.87 -4.64 -13.39
C LEU A 38 -16.50 -5.43 -12.13
N GLU A 39 -16.54 -6.76 -12.20
CA GLU A 39 -16.18 -7.65 -11.11
C GLU A 39 -14.68 -7.58 -10.81
N LEU A 40 -13.86 -7.38 -11.84
CA LEU A 40 -12.41 -7.17 -11.70
C LEU A 40 -12.09 -6.00 -10.77
N LEU A 41 -12.75 -4.86 -10.93
CA LEU A 41 -12.52 -3.67 -10.08
C LEU A 41 -12.94 -3.91 -8.63
N ALA A 42 -14.06 -4.59 -8.42
CA ALA A 42 -14.52 -4.96 -7.08
C ALA A 42 -13.53 -5.90 -6.39
N LEU A 43 -12.99 -6.87 -7.12
CA LEU A 43 -11.97 -7.80 -6.62
C LEU A 43 -10.66 -7.08 -6.30
N ILE A 44 -10.14 -6.22 -7.20
CA ILE A 44 -8.95 -5.40 -6.94
C ILE A 44 -9.15 -4.57 -5.68
N ARG A 45 -10.31 -3.92 -5.53
CA ARG A 45 -10.64 -3.15 -4.32
C ARG A 45 -10.62 -4.00 -3.07
N SER A 46 -11.22 -5.19 -3.08
CA SER A 46 -11.22 -6.09 -1.93
C SER A 46 -9.81 -6.55 -1.55
N VAL A 47 -8.97 -6.87 -2.55
CA VAL A 47 -7.61 -7.35 -2.33
C VAL A 47 -6.74 -6.22 -1.74
N TYR A 48 -6.71 -5.05 -2.37
CA TYR A 48 -5.89 -3.93 -1.89
C TYR A 48 -6.36 -3.36 -0.55
N HIS A 49 -7.67 -3.39 -0.26
CA HIS A 49 -8.16 -3.09 1.09
C HIS A 49 -7.49 -3.99 2.12
N SER A 50 -7.53 -5.30 1.86
CA SER A 50 -7.05 -6.29 2.81
C SER A 50 -5.53 -6.25 2.97
N LEU A 51 -4.81 -6.10 1.86
CA LEU A 51 -3.36 -5.95 1.85
C LEU A 51 -2.93 -4.70 2.61
N LEU A 52 -3.58 -3.55 2.37
CA LEU A 52 -3.25 -2.32 3.08
C LEU A 52 -3.60 -2.40 4.56
N VAL A 53 -4.78 -2.90 4.94
CA VAL A 53 -5.13 -3.07 6.37
C VAL A 53 -4.12 -3.95 7.09
N TYR A 54 -3.72 -5.06 6.45
CA TYR A 54 -2.72 -5.96 7.00
C TYR A 54 -1.35 -5.28 7.14
N ALA A 55 -0.84 -4.69 6.04
CA ALA A 55 0.45 -4.04 6.03
C ALA A 55 0.49 -2.84 6.99
N ALA A 56 -0.54 -2.00 6.99
CA ALA A 56 -0.61 -0.82 7.84
C ALA A 56 -0.66 -1.19 9.33
N GLY A 57 -1.53 -2.14 9.71
CA GLY A 57 -1.67 -2.57 11.10
C GLY A 57 -0.42 -3.26 11.67
N ARG A 58 0.43 -3.80 10.81
CA ARG A 58 1.68 -4.46 11.19
C ARG A 58 2.89 -3.54 11.15
N GLU A 59 2.98 -2.71 10.11
CA GLU A 59 4.22 -2.05 9.74
C GLU A 59 4.26 -0.55 10.07
N LEU A 60 3.10 0.11 10.26
CA LEU A 60 3.07 1.53 10.62
C LEU A 60 3.30 1.75 12.14
N PRO A 61 3.85 2.92 12.51
CA PRO A 61 4.00 3.28 13.92
C PRO A 61 2.65 3.28 14.64
N THR A 62 2.66 2.85 15.90
CA THR A 62 1.47 2.82 16.75
C THR A 62 1.78 3.41 18.13
N VAL A 63 0.84 4.18 18.65
CA VAL A 63 0.94 4.86 19.95
C VAL A 63 -0.17 4.37 20.88
N GLY A 64 0.07 4.47 22.18
CA GLY A 64 -0.99 4.30 23.18
C GLY A 64 -1.91 5.52 23.13
N ALA A 65 -3.22 5.28 23.10
CA ALA A 65 -4.21 6.35 23.05
C ALA A 65 -5.33 6.13 24.05
N GLU A 66 -5.80 7.25 24.60
CA GLU A 66 -6.99 7.36 25.42
C GLU A 66 -7.96 8.32 24.73
N ILE A 67 -9.00 7.79 24.10
CA ILE A 67 -9.90 8.56 23.22
C ILE A 67 -11.30 8.60 23.83
N PRO A 68 -11.84 9.80 24.15
CA PRO A 68 -13.22 9.95 24.57
C PRO A 68 -14.18 9.37 23.53
N THR A 69 -15.10 8.52 23.97
CA THR A 69 -16.17 8.02 23.10
C THR A 69 -17.44 8.84 23.28
N ARG A 70 -18.43 8.62 22.40
CA ARG A 70 -19.78 9.17 22.57
C ARG A 70 -20.44 8.79 23.90
N MET A 71 -20.01 7.71 24.54
CA MET A 71 -20.55 7.27 25.85
C MET A 71 -20.06 8.10 27.03
N ARG A 72 -19.04 8.96 26.86
CA ARG A 72 -18.47 9.76 27.96
C ARG A 72 -19.50 10.70 28.61
N GLU A 73 -20.48 11.15 27.86
CA GLU A 73 -21.58 11.98 28.38
C GLU A 73 -22.43 11.26 29.43
N ILE A 74 -22.55 9.93 29.31
CA ILE A 74 -23.34 9.08 30.21
C ILE A 74 -22.43 8.44 31.27
N HIS A 75 -21.20 8.09 30.89
CA HIS A 75 -20.22 7.40 31.73
C HIS A 75 -18.88 8.16 31.72
N ALA A 76 -18.77 9.17 32.58
CA ALA A 76 -17.64 10.12 32.55
C ALA A 76 -16.26 9.47 32.77
N GLY A 77 -16.19 8.34 33.48
CA GLY A 77 -14.95 7.60 33.76
C GLY A 77 -14.68 6.43 32.81
N GLU A 78 -15.72 5.70 32.42
CA GLU A 78 -15.62 4.47 31.62
C GLU A 78 -15.84 4.69 30.12
N GLY A 79 -16.44 5.82 29.73
CA GLY A 79 -16.79 6.17 28.35
C GLY A 79 -15.59 6.56 27.47
N VAL A 80 -14.47 5.88 27.65
CA VAL A 80 -13.18 6.19 27.04
C VAL A 80 -12.57 4.91 26.45
N PHE A 81 -12.15 4.97 25.19
CA PHE A 81 -11.37 3.91 24.56
C PHE A 81 -9.92 3.99 25.03
N ARG A 82 -9.34 2.85 25.44
CA ARG A 82 -7.93 2.72 25.76
C ARG A 82 -7.32 1.58 24.96
N GLY A 83 -6.29 1.88 24.18
CA GLY A 83 -5.67 0.89 23.31
C GLY A 83 -4.50 1.44 22.51
N ARG A 84 -3.98 0.60 21.61
CA ARG A 84 -3.00 1.03 20.60
C ARG A 84 -3.74 1.46 19.33
N VAL A 85 -3.34 2.58 18.76
CA VAL A 85 -3.83 3.11 17.49
C VAL A 85 -2.65 3.44 16.59
N LEU A 86 -2.89 3.62 15.29
CA LEU A 86 -1.88 4.18 14.40
C LEU A 86 -1.44 5.55 14.92
N ASP A 87 -0.15 5.83 14.83
CA ASP A 87 0.39 7.14 15.22
C ASP A 87 -0.18 8.22 14.29
N PRO A 88 -0.97 9.19 14.79
CA PRO A 88 -1.58 10.22 13.96
C PRO A 88 -0.55 11.10 13.26
N ASP A 89 0.70 11.16 13.74
CA ASP A 89 1.79 11.95 13.15
C ASP A 89 2.49 11.22 11.99
N THR A 90 2.10 9.97 11.69
CA THR A 90 2.67 9.18 10.60
C THR A 90 2.50 9.89 9.26
N GLN A 91 3.63 10.27 8.65
CA GLN A 91 3.68 10.78 7.27
C GLN A 91 3.73 9.62 6.28
N LEU A 92 2.83 9.61 5.30
CA LEU A 92 2.68 8.53 4.34
C LEU A 92 2.59 9.06 2.90
N VAL A 93 3.35 8.43 2.00
CA VAL A 93 3.37 8.76 0.57
C VAL A 93 3.01 7.51 -0.20
N ILE A 94 1.90 7.55 -0.93
CA ILE A 94 1.45 6.48 -1.80
C ILE A 94 1.92 6.79 -3.22
N VAL A 95 2.51 5.81 -3.88
CA VAL A 95 3.10 5.95 -5.21
C VAL A 95 2.26 5.22 -6.24
N ASP A 96 1.57 5.97 -7.09
CA ASP A 96 0.95 5.45 -8.30
C ASP A 96 2.02 5.24 -9.39
N ILE A 97 2.32 3.99 -9.70
CA ILE A 97 3.11 3.62 -10.87
C ILE A 97 2.16 3.41 -12.06
N ILE A 98 2.12 4.41 -12.93
CA ILE A 98 1.25 4.42 -14.09
C ILE A 98 1.69 3.32 -15.08
N ARG A 99 0.77 2.53 -15.66
CA ARG A 99 -0.71 2.59 -15.53
C ARG A 99 -1.29 1.60 -14.53
N GLY A 100 -0.57 0.53 -14.21
CA GLY A 100 -1.09 -0.58 -13.40
C GLY A 100 -1.43 -0.16 -11.97
N GLY A 101 -0.66 0.78 -11.42
CA GLY A 101 -0.79 1.29 -10.06
C GLY A 101 -1.95 2.25 -9.82
N ILE A 102 -2.61 2.79 -10.86
CA ILE A 102 -3.61 3.87 -10.71
C ILE A 102 -4.73 3.45 -9.76
N VAL A 103 -5.37 2.32 -10.04
CA VAL A 103 -6.50 1.83 -9.24
C VAL A 103 -6.03 1.39 -7.84
N PRO A 104 -4.98 0.56 -7.70
CA PRO A 104 -4.41 0.22 -6.39
C PRO A 104 -4.03 1.42 -5.51
N ALA A 105 -3.31 2.40 -6.06
CA ALA A 105 -2.87 3.59 -5.35
C ALA A 105 -4.04 4.44 -4.88
N GLN A 106 -5.05 4.63 -5.74
CA GLN A 106 -6.28 5.33 -5.36
C GLN A 106 -7.01 4.63 -4.21
N ILE A 107 -7.15 3.30 -4.25
CA ILE A 107 -7.79 2.53 -3.18
C ILE A 107 -7.01 2.71 -1.86
N CYS A 108 -5.69 2.59 -1.91
CA CYS A 108 -4.85 2.76 -0.73
C CYS A 108 -4.95 4.18 -0.16
N PHE A 109 -4.98 5.19 -1.02
CA PHE A 109 -5.08 6.61 -0.66
C PHE A 109 -6.42 6.95 -0.01
N GLU A 110 -7.53 6.47 -0.56
CA GLU A 110 -8.86 6.64 0.03
C GLU A 110 -8.95 5.95 1.40
N LEU A 111 -8.44 4.72 1.50
CA LEU A 111 -8.56 3.92 2.72
C LEU A 111 -7.77 4.51 3.89
N ILE A 112 -6.50 4.86 3.67
CA ILE A 112 -5.64 5.30 4.76
C ILE A 112 -6.10 6.65 5.36
N GLN A 113 -6.71 7.51 4.54
CA GLN A 113 -7.29 8.78 5.00
C GLN A 113 -8.51 8.60 5.90
N ALA A 114 -9.11 7.41 5.95
CA ALA A 114 -10.16 7.12 6.93
C ALA A 114 -9.61 7.02 8.37
N VAL A 115 -8.29 6.85 8.53
CA VAL A 115 -7.64 6.60 9.84
C VAL A 115 -6.45 7.50 10.13
N LEU A 116 -5.87 8.19 9.13
CA LEU A 116 -4.83 9.20 9.29
C LEU A 116 -5.31 10.58 8.82
N PRO A 117 -4.77 11.69 9.38
CA PRO A 117 -5.07 13.03 8.89
C PRO A 117 -4.72 13.19 7.40
N GLU A 118 -5.61 13.82 6.63
CA GLU A 118 -5.39 14.12 5.20
C GLU A 118 -4.05 14.82 4.95
N ALA A 119 -3.70 15.78 5.81
CA ALA A 119 -2.45 16.54 5.70
C ALA A 119 -1.17 15.68 5.75
N ASN A 120 -1.27 14.46 6.28
CA ASN A 120 -0.14 13.54 6.47
C ASN A 120 -0.06 12.49 5.36
N VAL A 121 -1.02 12.46 4.43
CA VAL A 121 -1.11 11.47 3.35
C VAL A 121 -0.98 12.16 2.01
N ARG A 122 -0.01 11.72 1.20
CA ARG A 122 0.23 12.24 -0.14
C ARG A 122 0.12 11.14 -1.19
N LEU A 123 -0.40 11.49 -2.37
CA LEU A 123 -0.37 10.64 -3.55
C LEU A 123 0.58 11.24 -4.59
N ASP A 124 1.63 10.50 -4.92
CA ASP A 124 2.58 10.83 -5.99
C ASP A 124 2.31 9.93 -7.22
N HIS A 125 2.68 10.41 -8.41
CA HIS A 125 2.50 9.66 -9.66
C HIS A 125 3.81 9.53 -10.44
N LEU A 126 4.15 8.30 -10.85
CA LEU A 126 5.31 8.00 -11.70
C LEU A 126 4.84 7.39 -13.01
N ASN A 127 5.23 8.00 -14.14
CA ASN A 127 4.99 7.46 -15.47
C ASN A 127 6.20 6.67 -15.95
N MET A 128 6.10 5.35 -15.85
CA MET A 128 7.20 4.42 -16.15
C MET A 128 6.81 3.49 -17.28
N SER A 129 7.74 3.26 -18.22
CA SER A 129 7.54 2.33 -19.31
C SER A 129 8.71 1.36 -19.44
N ARG A 130 8.43 0.13 -19.85
CA ARG A 130 9.47 -0.87 -20.07
C ARG A 130 10.18 -0.55 -21.38
N VAL A 131 11.51 -0.59 -21.34
CA VAL A 131 12.33 -0.57 -22.55
C VAL A 131 12.52 -2.02 -22.99
N VAL A 132 12.26 -2.28 -24.27
CA VAL A 132 12.45 -3.59 -24.88
C VAL A 132 13.54 -3.53 -25.96
N ASP A 133 14.29 -4.62 -26.10
CA ASP A 133 15.19 -4.80 -27.24
C ASP A 133 14.45 -5.25 -28.51
N GLU A 134 15.19 -5.44 -29.60
CA GLU A 134 14.67 -5.88 -30.91
C GLU A 134 14.01 -7.28 -30.84
N ASP A 135 14.37 -8.09 -29.85
CA ASP A 135 13.80 -9.42 -29.58
C ASP A 135 12.58 -9.38 -28.64
N GLY A 136 12.15 -8.18 -28.22
CA GLY A 136 11.02 -7.98 -27.30
C GLY A 136 11.33 -8.30 -25.84
N ARG A 137 12.61 -8.50 -25.47
CA ARG A 137 13.01 -8.71 -24.07
C ARG A 137 13.08 -7.38 -23.33
N VAL A 138 12.63 -7.38 -22.08
CA VAL A 138 12.70 -6.19 -21.22
C VAL A 138 14.14 -5.96 -20.80
N THR A 139 14.75 -4.88 -21.27
CA THR A 139 16.14 -4.49 -20.96
C THR A 139 16.24 -3.41 -19.90
N GLY A 140 15.16 -2.69 -19.62
CA GLY A 140 15.15 -1.63 -18.62
C GLY A 140 13.77 -1.05 -18.33
N THR A 141 13.74 0.01 -17.54
CA THR A 141 12.53 0.79 -17.28
C THR A 141 12.88 2.27 -17.34
N ASP A 142 12.22 3.00 -18.24
CA ASP A 142 12.41 4.43 -18.42
C ASP A 142 11.34 5.22 -17.65
N LEU A 143 11.77 6.31 -17.02
CA LEU A 143 10.90 7.24 -16.31
C LEU A 143 10.60 8.40 -17.27
N THR A 144 9.42 8.36 -17.88
CA THR A 144 9.02 9.33 -18.91
C THR A 144 8.41 10.60 -18.32
N GLY A 145 8.01 10.56 -17.04
CA GLY A 145 7.58 11.73 -16.27
C GLY A 145 7.22 11.36 -14.84
N SER A 146 7.24 12.35 -13.95
CA SER A 146 6.80 12.19 -12.57
C SER A 146 6.07 13.43 -12.06
N LYS A 147 5.16 13.22 -11.11
CA LYS A 147 4.50 14.26 -10.33
C LYS A 147 4.65 13.89 -8.86
N VAL A 148 5.76 14.33 -8.28
CA VAL A 148 6.11 14.13 -6.88
C VAL A 148 5.86 15.42 -6.11
N GLY A 149 5.08 15.36 -5.03
CA GLY A 149 4.64 16.54 -4.29
C GLY A 149 5.65 17.11 -3.28
N GLY A 150 6.80 16.48 -3.11
CA GLY A 150 7.86 16.97 -2.22
C GLY A 150 8.78 15.87 -1.71
N SER A 151 9.54 16.17 -0.67
CA SER A 151 10.44 15.21 -0.02
C SER A 151 9.67 14.00 0.53
N VAL A 152 10.35 12.85 0.57
CA VAL A 152 9.92 11.62 1.26
C VAL A 152 10.73 11.35 2.52
N GLU A 153 11.59 12.29 2.94
CA GLU A 153 12.45 12.13 4.11
C GLU A 153 11.62 11.80 5.36
N GLY A 154 11.95 10.68 6.02
CA GLY A 154 11.27 10.25 7.24
C GLY A 154 9.84 9.73 7.06
N ALA A 155 9.25 9.82 5.87
CA ALA A 155 7.92 9.29 5.58
C ALA A 155 7.93 7.77 5.35
N THR A 156 6.76 7.15 5.44
CA THR A 156 6.55 5.79 4.91
C THR A 156 6.11 5.88 3.45
N LEU A 157 6.88 5.26 2.56
CA LEU A 157 6.56 5.15 1.14
C LEU A 157 5.78 3.85 0.88
N VAL A 158 4.63 3.91 0.22
CA VAL A 158 3.81 2.73 -0.12
C VAL A 158 3.70 2.62 -1.63
N ILE A 159 4.13 1.50 -2.21
CA ILE A 159 4.14 1.27 -3.67
C ILE A 159 3.17 0.13 -4.02
N PRO A 160 1.87 0.43 -4.22
CA PRO A 160 0.88 -0.57 -4.59
C PRO A 160 0.98 -0.92 -6.09
N ASP A 161 1.95 -1.76 -6.46
CA ASP A 161 2.09 -2.34 -7.79
C ASP A 161 1.38 -3.71 -7.88
N PRO A 162 0.40 -3.91 -8.77
CA PRO A 162 -0.31 -5.19 -8.87
C PRO A 162 0.51 -6.32 -9.46
N MET A 163 1.65 -6.04 -10.10
CA MET A 163 2.43 -7.07 -10.78
C MET A 163 3.95 -6.89 -10.62
N GLY A 164 4.54 -7.64 -9.69
CA GLY A 164 5.99 -7.69 -9.47
C GLY A 164 6.75 -8.70 -10.34
N ALA A 165 6.63 -8.64 -11.69
CA ALA A 165 7.18 -9.66 -12.58
C ALA A 165 8.73 -9.82 -12.50
N THR A 166 9.47 -8.76 -12.82
CA THR A 166 10.95 -8.72 -12.74
C THR A 166 11.44 -7.86 -11.57
N GLY A 167 10.54 -7.10 -10.95
CA GLY A 167 10.87 -6.09 -9.94
C GLY A 167 11.59 -4.84 -10.46
N SER A 168 11.86 -4.73 -11.77
CA SER A 168 12.64 -3.61 -12.32
C SER A 168 11.93 -2.26 -12.15
N THR A 169 10.61 -2.25 -12.27
CA THR A 169 9.78 -1.04 -12.15
C THR A 169 9.82 -0.49 -10.71
N VAL A 170 9.53 -1.33 -9.71
CA VAL A 170 9.60 -0.94 -8.29
C VAL A 170 11.02 -0.54 -7.90
N LYS A 171 12.04 -1.29 -8.34
CA LYS A 171 13.44 -0.94 -8.09
C LYS A 171 13.77 0.47 -8.62
N ARG A 172 13.40 0.76 -9.87
CA ARG A 172 13.65 2.07 -10.49
C ARG A 172 12.87 3.19 -9.80
N ALA A 173 11.66 2.94 -9.34
CA ALA A 173 10.89 3.91 -8.54
C ALA A 173 11.61 4.24 -7.23
N ILE A 174 12.08 3.22 -6.50
CA ILE A 174 12.85 3.40 -5.27
C ILE A 174 14.13 4.20 -5.53
N GLU A 175 14.88 3.86 -6.59
CA GLU A 175 16.09 4.60 -6.98
C GLU A 175 15.82 6.08 -7.27
N HIS A 176 14.71 6.39 -7.96
CA HIS A 176 14.30 7.77 -8.22
C HIS A 176 14.03 8.55 -6.93
N TYR A 177 13.29 7.96 -5.99
CA TYR A 177 13.03 8.59 -4.69
C TYR A 177 14.31 8.81 -3.88
N LEU A 178 15.16 7.79 -3.75
CA LEU A 178 16.39 7.89 -2.98
C LEU A 178 17.40 8.86 -3.60
N GLY A 179 17.40 9.02 -4.93
CA GLY A 179 18.30 9.93 -5.63
C GLY A 179 17.86 11.39 -5.57
N GLU A 180 16.56 11.67 -5.59
CA GLU A 180 16.05 13.03 -5.86
C GLU A 180 15.15 13.60 -4.76
N PHE A 181 14.51 12.76 -3.92
CA PHE A 181 13.45 13.19 -3.00
C PHE A 181 13.70 12.84 -1.54
N GLY A 182 14.86 12.26 -1.20
CA GLY A 182 15.25 11.94 0.17
C GLY A 182 14.98 10.49 0.56
N ARG A 183 15.23 10.16 1.83
CA ARG A 183 15.21 8.79 2.32
C ARG A 183 13.95 8.53 3.16
N PRO A 184 13.04 7.66 2.69
CA PRO A 184 11.90 7.27 3.50
C PRO A 184 12.36 6.48 4.73
N ALA A 185 11.64 6.64 5.83
CA ALA A 185 11.86 5.83 7.03
C ALA A 185 11.53 4.36 6.77
N LYS A 186 10.57 4.09 5.87
CA LYS A 186 10.12 2.75 5.51
C LYS A 186 9.56 2.71 4.09
N ILE A 187 9.67 1.56 3.43
CA ILE A 187 9.08 1.30 2.12
C ILE A 187 8.20 0.05 2.27
N LEU A 188 6.93 0.16 1.85
CA LEU A 188 5.92 -0.90 1.85
C LEU A 188 5.47 -1.22 0.42
#